data_AF-A0A923E7Q6-F1
#
_entry.id   AF-A0A923E7Q6-F1
#
_cell.length_a   1.000
_cell.length_b   1.000
_cell.length_c   1.000
_cell.angle_alpha   90.00
_cell.angle_beta   90.00
_cell.angle_gamma   90.00
#
_symmetry.space_group_name_H-M   'P 1'
#
loop_
_entity.id
_entity.type
_entity.pdbx_description
1 polymer ?
#
loop_
_entity_poly.entity_id
_entity_poly.type
_entity_poly.pdbx_seq_one_letter_code
_entity_poly.pdbx_strand_id
1 'polypeptide(L)' 'MFDFYSLFYKEGYLKLEDLKEAAKWNVISKEEFKTITGEELITQ' A
#
# COMPACT_ATOMS: atom_id res chain seq x y z
N MET A 1 -5.20 -4.58 -9.51
CA MET A 1 -5.01 -3.29 -8.79
C MET A 1 -3.70 -3.27 -8.02
N PHE A 2 -3.29 -4.40 -7.43
CA PHE A 2 -2.00 -4.61 -6.80
C PHE A 2 -0.77 -4.01 -7.51
N ASP A 3 -0.56 -4.33 -8.80
CA ASP A 3 0.59 -3.85 -9.57
C ASP A 3 0.66 -2.33 -9.72
N PHE A 4 -0.49 -1.64 -9.72
CA PHE A 4 -0.52 -0.19 -9.85
C PHE A 4 0.06 0.46 -8.60
N TYR A 5 -0.40 0.06 -7.42
CA TYR A 5 0.12 0.59 -6.16
C TYR A 5 1.60 0.19 -5.93
N SER A 6 2.00 -1.02 -6.33
CA SER A 6 3.40 -1.45 -6.26
C SER A 6 4.32 -0.62 -7.16
N LEU A 7 3.92 -0.44 -8.42
CA LEU A 7 4.72 0.31 -9.39
C LEU A 7 4.83 1.78 -8.98
N PHE A 8 3.71 2.42 -8.62
CA PHE A 8 3.71 3.83 -8.23
C PHE A 8 4.47 4.07 -6.91
N TYR A 9 4.47 3.12 -5.99
CA TYR A 9 5.30 3.18 -4.78
C TYR A 9 6.78 3.04 -5.09
N LYS A 10 7.16 2.08 -5.96
CA LYS A 10 8.55 1.90 -6.42
C LYS A 10 9.09 3.12 -7.17
N GLU A 11 8.25 3.72 -8.01
CA GLU A 11 8.57 4.92 -8.78
C GLU A 11 8.55 6.19 -7.92
N GLY A 12 8.13 6.10 -6.65
CA GLY A 12 8.12 7.22 -5.70
C GLY A 12 6.95 8.19 -5.87
N TYR A 13 5.95 7.85 -6.68
CA TYR A 13 4.72 8.64 -6.83
C TYR A 13 3.78 8.50 -5.64
N LEU A 14 3.76 7.33 -5.00
CA LEU A 14 2.98 7.07 -3.79
C LEU A 14 3.91 6.97 -2.58
N LYS A 15 3.49 7.55 -1.46
CA LYS A 15 4.16 7.37 -0.17
C LYS A 15 3.49 6.24 0.60
N LEU A 16 4.15 5.82 1.68
CA LEU A 16 3.64 4.79 2.57
C LEU A 16 2.31 5.21 3.21
N GLU A 17 2.10 6.52 3.41
CA GLU A 17 0.84 7.10 3.89
C GLU A 17 -0.31 6.89 2.89
N ASP A 18 -0.09 7.11 1.59
CA ASP A 18 -1.10 6.88 0.55
C ASP A 18 -1.53 5.41 0.50
N LEU A 19 -0.58 4.50 0.68
CA LEU A 19 -0.86 3.07 0.75
C LEU A 19 -1.61 2.69 2.03
N LYS A 20 -1.32 3.36 3.15
CA LYS A 20 -2.02 3.19 4.43
C LYS A 20 -3.47 3.63 4.29
N GLU A 21 -3.70 4.74 3.62
CA GLU A 21 -5.04 5.20 3.27
C GLU A 21 -5.72 4.19 2.34
N ALA A 22 -5.09 3.81 1.23
CA ALA A 22 -5.67 2.82 0.31
C ALA A 22 -6.08 1.52 1.04
N ALA A 23 -5.28 1.05 1.99
CA ALA A 23 -5.62 -0.10 2.82
C ALA A 23 -6.77 0.19 3.81
N LYS A 24 -6.84 1.40 4.38
CA LYS A 24 -7.93 1.86 5.25
C LYS A 24 -9.26 1.98 4.49
N TRP A 25 -9.22 2.43 3.24
CA TRP A 25 -10.37 2.54 2.33
C TRP A 25 -10.76 1.19 1.71
N ASN A 26 -10.12 0.08 2.10
CA ASN A 26 -10.34 -1.26 1.52
C ASN A 26 -10.07 -1.33 -0.01
N VAL A 27 -9.24 -0.41 -0.52
CA VAL A 27 -8.82 -0.39 -1.94
C VAL A 27 -7.78 -1.47 -2.21
N ILE A 28 -6.91 -1.71 -1.23
CA ILE A 28 -5.94 -2.80 -1.20
C ILE A 28 -6.05 -3.58 0.11
N SER A 29 -5.81 -4.88 0.07
CA SER A 29 -5.82 -5.73 1.27
C SER A 29 -4.58 -5.50 2.14
N LYS A 30 -4.62 -5.88 3.43
CA LYS A 30 -3.45 -5.79 4.32
C LYS A 30 -2.26 -6.62 3.81
N GLU A 31 -2.53 -7.77 3.19
CA GLU A 31 -1.54 -8.62 2.52
C GLU A 31 -0.91 -7.92 1.31
N GLU A 32 -1.73 -7.21 0.53
CA GLU A 32 -1.27 -6.42 -0.60
C GLU A 32 -0.40 -5.25 -0.12
N PHE A 33 -0.85 -4.49 0.87
CA PHE A 33 -0.06 -3.42 1.48
C PHE A 33 1.32 -3.93 1.92
N LYS A 34 1.36 -5.07 2.63
CA LYS A 34 2.62 -5.69 3.09
C LYS A 34 3.51 -6.12 1.94
N THR A 35 2.93 -6.60 0.84
CA THR A 35 3.70 -7.02 -0.33
C THR A 35 4.25 -5.81 -1.12
N ILE A 36 3.55 -4.67 -1.10
CA ILE A 36 3.98 -3.43 -1.78
C ILE A 36 5.04 -2.69 -0.97
N THR A 37 4.78 -2.44 0.31
CA THR A 37 5.65 -1.61 1.16
C THR A 37 6.76 -2.42 1.83
N GLY A 38 6.56 -3.73 2.00
CA GLY A 38 7.36 -4.54 2.90
C GLY A 38 7.04 -4.32 4.38
N GLU A 39 6.17 -3.37 4.73
CA GLU A 39 5.76 -3.06 6.09
C GLU A 39 4.43 -3.71 6.45
N GLU A 40 4.33 -4.14 7.70
CA GLU A 40 3.09 -4.68 8.23
C GLU A 40 2.14 -3.52 8.57
N LEU A 41 0.93 -3.52 8.01
CA LEU A 41 -0.07 -2.49 8.29
C LEU A 41 -0.60 -2.66 9.72
N ILE A 42 0.09 -2.07 10.70
CA ILE A 42 -0.38 -2.02 12.09
C ILE A 42 -1.47 -0.94 12.16
N THR A 43 -2.72 -1.35 11.94
CA THR A 43 -3.88 -0.52 12.27
C THR A 43 -4.08 -0.62 13.77
N GLN A 44 -3.64 0.40 14.51
CA GLN A 44 -3.86 0.52 15.95
C GLN A 44 -5.30 0.98 16.24
#